data_AF-A0A6B2DTV8-F1
#
_entry.id   AF-A0A6B2DTV8-F1
#
_cell.length_a   1.000
_cell.length_b   1.000
_cell.length_c   1.000
_cell.angle_alpha   90.00
_cell.angle_beta   90.00
_cell.angle_gamma   90.00
#
_symmetry.space_group_name_H-M   'P 1'
#
loop_
_entity.id
_entity.type
_entity.pdbx_description
1 polymer ?
#
loop_
_entity_poly.entity_id
_entity_poly.type
_entity_poly.pdbx_seq_one_letter_code
_entity_poly.pdbx_strand_id
1 'polypeptide(L)'
;LDETLGTLGPAAAWTDVLAPVLRGLGDRWQRGDACFASEWALTTEISLAYERFSARFPAAVPGRPVLLACCPAERHSLPMEALRATLAEAGIPVAYLGQLVPAE
;
A
#
# COMPACT_ATOMS: atom_id res chain seq x y z
N LEU A 1 5.00 12.01 -2.31
CA LEU A 1 3.99 10.94 -2.19
C LEU A 1 2.59 11.51 -2.23
N ASP A 2 2.24 12.43 -1.33
CA ASP A 2 0.89 13.01 -1.27
C ASP A 2 0.44 13.69 -2.58
N GLU A 3 1.33 14.43 -3.26
CA GLU A 3 1.09 15.01 -4.58
C GLU A 3 0.90 13.92 -5.66
N THR A 4 1.77 12.91 -5.67
CA THR A 4 1.71 11.77 -6.59
C THR A 4 0.38 11.03 -6.45
N LEU A 5 -0.03 10.73 -5.21
CA LEU A 5 -1.32 10.09 -4.93
C LEU A 5 -2.50 11.00 -5.29
N GLY A 6 -2.41 12.30 -5.02
CA GLY A 6 -3.46 13.26 -5.40
C GLY A 6 -3.62 13.44 -6.91
N THR A 7 -2.55 13.26 -7.68
CA THR A 7 -2.55 13.46 -9.14
C THR A 7 -2.90 12.18 -9.90
N LEU A 8 -2.34 11.05 -9.50
CA LEU A 8 -2.49 9.78 -10.21
C LEU A 8 -3.58 8.88 -9.63
N GLY A 9 -3.96 9.09 -8.36
CA GLY A 9 -4.69 8.11 -7.59
C GLY A 9 -3.79 6.95 -7.10
N PRO A 10 -4.24 6.18 -6.10
CA PRO A 10 -3.43 5.16 -5.42
C PRO A 10 -3.06 3.98 -6.35
N ALA A 11 -3.96 3.53 -7.21
CA ALA A 11 -3.71 2.40 -8.10
C ALA A 11 -2.64 2.69 -9.17
N ALA A 12 -2.73 3.85 -9.83
CA ALA A 12 -1.75 4.26 -10.83
C ALA A 12 -0.42 4.65 -10.16
N ALA A 13 -0.46 5.38 -9.03
CA ALA A 13 0.76 5.67 -8.27
C ALA A 13 1.51 4.39 -7.87
N TRP A 14 0.80 3.35 -7.43
CA TRP A 14 1.41 2.05 -7.15
C TRP A 14 2.06 1.42 -8.38
N THR A 15 1.29 1.28 -9.45
CA THR A 15 1.68 0.49 -10.64
C THR A 15 2.79 1.17 -11.43
N ASP A 16 2.69 2.50 -11.58
CA ASP A 16 3.50 3.27 -12.52
C ASP A 16 4.72 3.92 -11.85
N VAL A 17 4.69 4.09 -10.52
CA VAL A 17 5.75 4.80 -9.78
C VAL A 17 6.32 3.97 -8.64
N LEU A 18 5.50 3.63 -7.64
CA LEU A 18 6.01 3.09 -6.38
C LEU A 18 6.57 1.67 -6.53
N ALA A 19 5.84 0.77 -7.19
CA ALA A 19 6.32 -0.60 -7.41
C ALA A 19 7.59 -0.64 -8.28
N PRO A 20 7.70 0.10 -9.40
CA PRO A 20 8.96 0.23 -10.13
C PRO A 20 10.13 0.73 -9.27
N VAL A 21 9.93 1.76 -8.44
CA VAL A 21 10.99 2.30 -7.56
C VAL A 21 11.44 1.26 -6.53
N LEU A 22 10.50 0.56 -5.89
CA LEU A 22 10.80 -0.49 -4.91
C LEU A 22 11.54 -1.67 -5.55
N ARG A 23 11.15 -2.10 -6.76
CA ARG A 23 11.89 -3.12 -7.52
C ARG A 23 13.33 -2.68 -7.81
N GLY A 24 13.52 -1.42 -8.22
CA GLY A 24 14.85 -0.88 -8.44
C GLY A 24 15.73 -0.87 -7.19
N LEU A 25 15.16 -0.61 -6.01
CA LEU A 25 15.88 -0.75 -4.73
C LEU A 25 16.21 -2.20 -4.42
N GLY A 26 15.27 -3.14 -4.65
CA GLY A 26 15.51 -4.57 -4.50
C GLY A 26 16.65 -5.06 -5.40
N ASP A 27 16.67 -4.66 -6.68
CA ASP A 27 17.73 -5.02 -7.62
C ASP A 27 19.11 -4.50 -7.18
N ARG A 28 19.15 -3.28 -6.61
CA ARG A 28 20.38 -2.71 -6.05
C ARG A 28 20.85 -3.49 -4.83
N TRP A 29 19.93 -3.85 -3.93
CA TRP A 29 20.24 -4.69 -2.77
C TRP A 29 20.87 -6.02 -3.20
N GLN A 30 20.28 -6.69 -4.19
CA GLN A 30 20.79 -7.96 -4.72
C GLN A 30 22.19 -7.84 -5.34
N ARG A 31 22.58 -6.65 -5.80
CA ARG A 31 23.94 -6.35 -6.30
C ARG A 31 24.94 -5.97 -5.21
N GLY A 32 24.51 -5.92 -3.95
CA GLY A 32 25.36 -5.60 -2.79
C GLY A 32 25.36 -4.13 -2.39
N ASP A 33 24.50 -3.28 -2.97
CA ASP A 33 24.35 -1.89 -2.53
C ASP A 33 23.71 -1.83 -1.14
N ALA A 34 24.18 -0.92 -0.29
CA ALA A 34 23.56 -0.65 1.00
C ALA A 34 22.29 0.20 0.86
N CYS A 35 21.15 -0.42 0.52
CA CYS A 35 19.87 0.28 0.33
C CYS A 35 18.76 -0.10 1.32
N PHE A 36 19.00 -1.03 2.27
CA PHE A 36 18.01 -1.46 3.26
C PHE A 36 17.37 -0.30 4.03
N ALA A 37 18.17 0.65 4.53
CA ALA A 37 17.65 1.78 5.29
C ALA A 37 16.74 2.69 4.44
N SER A 38 17.11 2.91 3.17
CA SER A 38 16.31 3.69 2.23
C SER A 38 15.02 2.98 1.82
N GLU A 39 15.08 1.66 1.61
CA GLU A 39 13.91 0.83 1.34
C GLU A 39 12.94 0.86 2.52
N TRP A 40 13.45 0.67 3.74
CA TRP A 40 12.62 0.69 4.94
C TRP A 40 11.98 2.06 5.18
N ALA A 41 12.74 3.14 5.03
CA ALA A 41 12.21 4.50 5.13
C ALA A 41 11.13 4.76 4.06
N LEU A 42 11.37 4.33 2.81
CA LEU A 42 10.42 4.53 1.73
C LEU A 42 9.14 3.73 1.92
N THR A 43 9.23 2.45 2.30
CA THR A 43 8.06 1.60 2.53
C THR A 43 7.21 2.12 3.68
N THR A 44 7.85 2.58 4.77
CA THR A 44 7.16 3.24 5.90
C THR A 44 6.43 4.50 5.44
N GLU A 45 7.08 5.36 4.66
CA GLU A 45 6.44 6.59 4.17
C GLU A 45 5.31 6.32 3.16
N ILE A 46 5.40 5.26 2.35
CA ILE A 46 4.31 4.85 1.46
C ILE A 46 3.07 4.46 2.26
N SER A 47 3.21 3.66 3.32
CA SER A 47 2.09 3.29 4.20
C SER A 47 1.43 4.52 4.82
N LEU A 48 2.24 5.43 5.39
CA LEU A 48 1.73 6.69 5.97
C LEU A 48 1.04 7.58 4.93
N ALA A 49 1.55 7.61 3.69
CA ALA A 49 0.93 8.38 2.61
C ALA A 49 -0.44 7.79 2.20
N TYR A 50 -0.59 6.46 2.15
CA TYR A 50 -1.88 5.82 1.91
C TYR A 50 -2.89 6.07 3.04
N GLU A 51 -2.43 6.08 4.30
CA GLU A 51 -3.27 6.46 5.44
C GLU A 51 -3.77 7.89 5.32
N ARG A 52 -2.85 8.85 5.09
CA ARG A 52 -3.20 10.27 4.88
C ARG A 52 -4.14 10.46 3.68
N PHE A 53 -3.91 9.74 2.59
CA PHE A 53 -4.76 9.79 1.41
C PHE A 53 -6.17 9.26 1.71
N SER A 54 -6.27 8.09 2.35
CA SER A 54 -7.55 7.47 2.71
C SER A 54 -8.37 8.33 3.67
N ALA A 55 -7.71 9.03 4.60
CA ALA A 55 -8.36 9.92 5.58
C ALA A 55 -9.02 11.16 4.96
N ARG A 56 -8.77 11.47 3.67
CA ARG A 56 -9.44 12.56 2.95
C ARG A 56 -10.88 12.24 2.59
N PHE A 57 -11.23 10.95 2.56
CA PHE A 57 -12.56 10.49 2.20
C PHE A 57 -13.41 10.28 3.46
N PRO A 58 -14.73 10.52 3.39
CA PRO A 58 -15.61 10.18 4.50
C PRO A 58 -15.56 8.67 4.76
N ALA A 59 -15.90 8.28 5.99
CA ALA A 59 -16.08 6.87 6.30
C ALA A 59 -17.10 6.26 5.32
N ALA A 60 -16.75 5.10 4.76
CA ALA A 60 -17.63 4.39 3.84
C ALA A 60 -18.99 4.10 4.49
N VAL A 61 -20.06 4.13 3.69
CA VAL A 61 -21.42 3.85 4.19
C VAL A 61 -21.45 2.43 4.79
N PRO A 62 -22.02 2.26 5.99
CA PRO A 62 -22.16 0.94 6.61
C PRO A 62 -22.84 -0.05 5.64
N GLY A 63 -22.24 -1.23 5.46
CA GLY A 63 -22.67 -2.21 4.45
C GLY A 63 -21.84 -3.49 4.51
N ARG A 64 -21.79 -4.24 3.40
CA ARG A 64 -20.96 -5.45 3.28
C ARG A 64 -19.53 -5.05 2.89
N PRO A 65 -18.54 -5.15 3.80
CA PRO A 65 -17.18 -4.73 3.48
C PRO A 65 -16.48 -5.73 2.55
N VAL A 66 -15.52 -5.23 1.78
CA VAL A 66 -14.51 -6.07 1.13
C VAL A 66 -13.48 -6.47 2.18
N LEU A 67 -13.27 -7.77 2.37
CA LEU A 67 -12.22 -8.29 3.25
C LEU A 67 -10.89 -8.27 2.51
N LEU A 68 -9.90 -7.59 3.08
CA LEU A 68 -8.52 -7.56 2.58
C LEU A 68 -7.58 -8.21 3.59
N ALA A 69 -6.83 -9.21 3.15
CA ALA A 69 -5.88 -9.96 3.95
C ALA A 69 -4.74 -10.46 3.06
N CYS A 70 -3.50 -10.36 3.51
CA CYS A 70 -2.39 -11.06 2.85
C CYS A 70 -2.40 -12.53 3.25
N CYS A 71 -1.93 -13.40 2.36
CA CYS A 71 -1.82 -14.83 2.63
C CYS A 71 -0.94 -15.14 3.85
N PRO A 72 -1.06 -16.36 4.43
CA PRO A 72 -0.12 -16.83 5.43
C PRO A 72 1.34 -16.66 4.95
N ALA A 73 2.23 -16.27 5.85
CA ALA A 73 3.65 -15.99 5.61
C ALA A 73 3.98 -14.79 4.70
N GLU A 74 3.00 -14.13 4.07
CA GLU A 74 3.24 -12.91 3.29
C GLU A 74 3.44 -11.70 4.21
N ARG A 75 4.56 -10.98 4.02
CA ARG A 75 4.97 -9.79 4.79
C ARG A 75 4.94 -8.50 3.96
N HIS A 76 4.60 -8.58 2.68
CA HIS A 76 4.54 -7.39 1.83
C HIS A 76 3.11 -6.87 1.78
N SER A 77 2.81 -5.89 2.64
CA SER A 77 1.46 -5.31 2.77
C SER A 77 1.16 -4.17 1.80
N LEU A 78 2.18 -3.50 1.26
CA LEU A 78 1.99 -2.28 0.45
C LEU A 78 1.04 -2.43 -0.75
N PRO A 79 1.03 -3.54 -1.53
CA PRO A 79 0.04 -3.71 -2.58
C PRO A 79 -1.40 -3.75 -2.03
N MET A 80 -1.60 -4.35 -0.86
CA MET A 80 -2.89 -4.44 -0.20
C MET A 80 -3.33 -3.07 0.36
N GLU A 81 -2.38 -2.27 0.84
CA GLU A 81 -2.63 -0.89 1.27
C GLU A 81 -2.98 0.03 0.09
N ALA A 82 -2.34 -0.16 -1.07
CA ALA A 82 -2.70 0.54 -2.32
C ALA A 82 -4.14 0.21 -2.74
N LEU A 83 -4.52 -1.07 -2.69
CA LEU A 83 -5.90 -1.50 -2.96
C LEU A 83 -6.87 -0.90 -1.94
N ARG A 84 -6.53 -0.92 -0.65
CA ARG A 84 -7.35 -0.30 0.42
C ARG A 84 -7.57 1.19 0.17
N ALA A 85 -6.54 1.93 -0.19
CA ALA A 85 -6.64 3.36 -0.53
C ALA A 85 -7.50 3.60 -1.78
N THR A 86 -7.40 2.71 -2.78
CA THR A 86 -8.23 2.76 -4.01
C THR A 86 -9.71 2.52 -3.69
N LEU A 87 -10.01 1.56 -2.80
CA LEU A 87 -11.38 1.30 -2.36
C LEU A 87 -11.94 2.44 -1.50
N ALA A 88 -11.11 3.09 -0.69
CA ALA A 88 -11.50 4.28 0.07
C ALA A 88 -11.88 5.44 -0.86
N GLU A 89 -11.10 5.69 -1.91
CA GLU A 89 -11.41 6.68 -2.95
C GLU A 89 -12.74 6.38 -3.65
N ALA A 90 -13.02 5.09 -3.89
CA ALA A 90 -14.28 4.63 -4.47
C ALA A 90 -15.47 4.58 -3.48
N GLY A 91 -15.26 4.94 -2.20
CA GLY A 91 -16.30 4.88 -1.16
C GLY A 91 -16.73 3.47 -0.76
N ILE A 92 -15.91 2.45 -1.04
CA ILE A 92 -16.21 1.04 -0.75
C ILE A 92 -15.69 0.68 0.65
N PRO A 93 -16.53 0.14 1.56
CA PRO A 93 -16.09 -0.25 2.89
C PRO A 93 -15.12 -1.43 2.85
N VAL A 94 -14.05 -1.35 3.65
CA VAL A 94 -13.00 -2.38 3.74
C VAL A 94 -12.81 -2.84 5.17
N ALA A 95 -12.73 -4.16 5.37
CA ALA A 95 -12.19 -4.77 6.56
C ALA A 95 -10.76 -5.25 6.26
N TYR A 96 -9.75 -4.57 6.79
CA TYR A 96 -8.34 -4.89 6.52
C TYR A 96 -7.74 -5.66 7.69
N LEU A 97 -7.31 -6.90 7.44
CA LEU A 97 -6.70 -7.77 8.44
C LEU A 97 -5.16 -7.70 8.46
N GLY A 98 -4.55 -7.01 7.50
CA GLY A 98 -3.10 -6.83 7.45
C GLY A 98 -2.36 -7.98 6.76
N GLN A 99 -1.12 -8.16 7.19
CA GLN A 99 -0.18 -9.17 6.71
C GLN A 99 -0.13 -10.39 7.63
N LEU A 100 0.44 -11.49 7.16
CA LEU A 100 0.60 -12.73 7.94
C LEU A 100 -0.71 -13.27 8.52
N VAL A 101 -1.83 -13.13 7.79
CA VAL A 101 -3.14 -13.59 8.26
C VAL A 101 -3.18 -15.12 8.24
N PRO A 102 -3.55 -15.79 9.35
CA PRO A 102 -3.70 -17.24 9.38
C PRO A 102 -4.76 -17.73 8.40
N ALA A 103 -4.61 -18.96 7.90
CA ALA A 103 -5.63 -19.60 7.07
C ALA A 103 -6.79 -20.18 7.91
N GLU A 104 -6.56 -20.37 9.21
CA GLU A 104 -7.43 -21.03 10.19
C GLU A 104 -7.42 -20.23 11.50
#